data_AF-A0A953ZDV0-F1
#
_entry.id   AF-A0A953ZDV0-F1
#
_cell.length_a   1.000
_cell.length_b   1.000
_cell.length_c   1.000
_cell.angle_alpha   90.00
_cell.angle_beta   90.00
_cell.angle_gamma   90.00
#
_symmetry.space_group_name_H-M   'P 1'
#
loop_
_entity.id
_entity.type
_entity.pdbx_description
1 polymer ?
#
loop_
_entity_poly.entity_id
_entity_poly.type
_entity_poly.pdbx_seq_one_letter_code
_entity_poly.pdbx_strand_id
1 'polypeptide(L)' 'DGSYFGVPTEGYFSMDGKRNLENDGVRPDIRIALSAEDRVAKRDPQLDEAIRVIKEELTASGETTDE' A
#
# COMPACT_ATOMS: atom_id res chain seq x y z
N ASP A 1 4.28 -14.31 -37.00
CA ASP A 1 3.10 -13.43 -36.81
C ASP A 1 3.35 -12.33 -35.77
N GLY A 2 4.41 -12.42 -34.95
CA GLY A 2 4.73 -11.41 -33.94
C GLY A 2 4.05 -11.65 -32.58
N SER A 3 3.51 -12.85 -32.37
CA SER A 3 2.83 -13.22 -31.13
C SER A 3 3.82 -13.47 -29.98
N TYR A 4 3.47 -13.00 -28.78
CA TYR A 4 4.18 -13.27 -27.53
C TYR A 4 3.22 -13.85 -26.49
N PHE A 5 3.71 -14.75 -25.63
CA PHE A 5 2.97 -15.30 -24.50
C PHE A 5 3.78 -15.15 -23.22
N GLY A 6 3.13 -14.73 -22.14
CA GLY A 6 3.71 -14.68 -20.80
C GLY A 6 3.41 -15.96 -20.05
N VAL A 7 4.45 -16.67 -19.61
CA VAL A 7 4.34 -17.85 -18.74
C VAL A 7 4.90 -17.48 -17.38
N PRO A 8 4.13 -17.63 -16.28
CA PRO A 8 4.72 -17.53 -14.95
C PRO A 8 5.69 -18.71 -14.75
N THR A 9 6.94 -18.41 -14.43
CA THR A 9 8.00 -19.42 -14.26
C THR A 9 8.36 -19.67 -12.81
N GLU A 10 8.13 -18.68 -11.93
CA GLU A 10 8.57 -18.72 -10.53
C GLU A 10 7.50 -18.14 -9.59
N GLY A 11 7.41 -18.70 -8.39
CA GLY A 11 6.54 -18.23 -7.31
C GLY A 11 7.32 -17.45 -6.24
N TYR A 12 6.70 -16.41 -5.68
CA TYR A 12 7.32 -15.56 -4.65
C TYR A 12 6.67 -15.81 -3.28
N PHE A 13 7.52 -15.86 -2.26
CA PHE A 13 7.12 -16.08 -0.87
C PHE A 13 7.48 -14.87 -0.01
N SER A 14 6.84 -14.76 1.14
CA SER A 14 7.24 -13.83 2.20
C SER A 14 8.70 -14.05 2.61
N MET A 15 9.34 -13.04 3.21
CA MET A 15 10.74 -13.12 3.64
C MET A 15 11.01 -14.25 4.64
N ASP A 16 9.99 -14.66 5.40
CA ASP A 16 10.07 -15.79 6.32
C ASP A 16 9.74 -17.15 5.67
N GLY A 17 9.46 -17.17 4.36
CA GLY A 17 9.12 -18.34 3.56
C GLY A 17 7.76 -18.97 3.85
N LYS A 18 6.96 -18.41 4.79
CA LYS A 18 5.74 -19.06 5.28
C LYS A 18 4.52 -18.82 4.42
N ARG A 19 4.47 -17.73 3.66
CA ARG A 19 3.32 -17.34 2.84
C ARG A 19 3.70 -17.31 1.37
N ASN A 20 2.96 -18.06 0.56
CA ASN A 20 2.94 -17.86 -0.89
C ASN A 20 2.17 -16.57 -1.18
N LEU A 21 2.75 -15.67 -1.98
CA LEU A 21 2.11 -14.41 -2.36
C LEU A 21 1.16 -14.55 -3.55
N GLU A 22 1.21 -15.69 -4.26
CA GLU A 22 0.30 -16.01 -5.34
C GLU A 22 -1.15 -16.07 -4.82
N ASN A 23 -2.04 -15.30 -5.46
CA ASN A 23 -3.46 -15.13 -5.08
C ASN A 23 -3.73 -14.55 -3.67
N ASP A 24 -2.71 -14.22 -2.88
CA ASP A 24 -2.85 -13.69 -1.50
C ASP A 24 -2.36 -12.24 -1.38
N GLY A 25 -1.28 -11.88 -2.09
CA GLY A 25 -0.71 -10.53 -2.05
C GLY A 25 -0.20 -10.10 -0.68
N VAL A 26 -0.05 -8.78 -0.49
CA VAL A 26 0.40 -8.17 0.77
C VAL A 26 -0.76 -7.40 1.38
N ARG A 27 -1.12 -7.74 2.62
CA ARG A 27 -2.15 -6.98 3.35
C ARG A 27 -1.53 -5.68 3.88
N PRO A 28 -2.22 -4.54 3.74
CA PRO A 28 -1.74 -3.29 4.32
C PRO A 28 -1.89 -3.34 5.85
N ASP A 29 -1.03 -2.62 6.56
CA ASP A 29 -1.14 -2.43 8.00
C ASP A 29 -2.40 -1.62 8.36
N ILE A 30 -2.69 -0.60 7.56
CA ILE A 30 -3.90 0.23 7.65
C ILE A 30 -4.68 0.11 6.34
N ARG A 31 -5.86 -0.51 6.41
CA ARG A 31 -6.73 -0.69 5.23
C ARG A 31 -7.68 0.49 5.06
N ILE A 32 -7.44 1.31 4.05
CA ILE A 32 -8.34 2.39 3.64
C ILE A 32 -8.88 2.09 2.25
N ALA A 33 -10.20 1.96 2.13
CA ALA A 33 -10.84 1.71 0.84
C ALA A 33 -11.05 3.04 0.09
N LEU A 34 -10.72 3.06 -1.20
CA LEU A 34 -11.11 4.15 -2.10
C LEU A 34 -12.47 3.82 -2.71
N SER A 35 -13.51 4.59 -2.35
CA SER A 35 -14.86 4.36 -2.89
C SER A 35 -15.05 5.06 -4.24
N ALA A 36 -16.10 4.68 -4.97
CA ALA A 36 -16.49 5.37 -6.21
C ALA A 36 -16.90 6.83 -5.93
N GLU A 37 -17.60 7.08 -4.82
CA GLU A 37 -17.97 8.41 -4.35
C GLU A 37 -16.74 9.30 -4.15
N ASP A 38 -15.67 8.77 -3.56
CA ASP A 38 -14.43 9.51 -3.34
C ASP A 38 -13.77 9.90 -4.65
N ARG A 39 -13.80 9.02 -5.66
CA ARG A 39 -13.29 9.34 -7.00
C ARG A 39 -14.10 10.44 -7.69
N VAL A 40 -15.43 10.41 -7.56
CA VAL A 40 -16.32 11.45 -8.10
C VAL A 40 -16.09 12.79 -7.39
N ALA A 41 -15.97 12.75 -6.06
CA ALA A 41 -15.73 13.91 -5.22
C ALA A 41 -14.27 14.39 -5.21
N LYS A 42 -13.35 13.71 -5.91
CA LYS A 42 -11.90 13.96 -5.91
C LYS A 42 -11.28 13.98 -4.51
N ARG A 43 -11.76 13.10 -3.62
CA ARG A 43 -11.19 12.86 -2.29
C ARG A 43 -10.22 11.69 -2.35
N ASP A 44 -9.13 11.77 -1.60
CA ASP A 44 -8.17 10.68 -1.46
C ASP A 44 -7.99 10.30 0.01
N PRO A 45 -8.88 9.45 0.55
CA PRO A 45 -8.80 9.03 1.95
C PRO A 45 -7.52 8.24 2.27
N GLN A 46 -6.88 7.62 1.28
CA GLN A 46 -5.62 6.89 1.50
C GLN A 46 -4.47 7.87 1.75
N LEU A 47 -4.40 8.95 0.97
CA LEU A 47 -3.39 9.99 1.15
C LEU A 47 -3.62 10.78 2.44
N ASP A 48 -4.87 11.13 2.76
CA ASP A 48 -5.22 11.85 3.98
C ASP A 48 -4.78 11.06 5.23
N GLU A 49 -5.03 9.74 5.23
CA GLU A 49 -4.63 8.85 6.32
C GLU A 49 -3.11 8.71 6.40
N ALA A 50 -2.41 8.57 5.27
CA ALA A 50 -0.96 8.49 5.25
C ALA A 50 -0.31 9.75 5.83
N ILE A 51 -0.84 10.94 5.50
CA ILE A 51 -0.37 12.22 6.06
C ILE A 51 -0.61 12.27 7.57
N ARG A 52 -1.78 11.82 8.05
CA ARG A 52 -2.10 11.77 9.48
C ARG A 52 -1.12 10.89 10.23
N VAL A 53 -0.92 9.66 9.77
CA VAL A 53 -0.01 8.68 10.40
C VAL A 53 1.41 9.21 10.47
N ILE A 54 1.93 9.76 9.36
CA ILE A 54 3.29 10.32 9.32
C ILE A 54 3.43 11.51 10.28
N LYS A 55 2.44 12.40 10.36
CA LYS A 55 2.47 13.52 11.33
C LYS A 55 2.55 13.01 12.77
N GLU A 56 1.78 11.99 13.11
CA GLU A 56 1.82 11.36 14.44
C GLU A 56 3.19 10.74 14.71
N GLU A 57 3.76 10.00 13.75
CA GLU A 57 5.09 9.42 13.87
C GLU A 57 6.19 10.47 14.05
N LEU A 58 6.14 11.59 13.32
CA LEU A 58 7.09 12.69 13.47
C LEU A 58 7.01 13.36 14.85
N THR A 59 5.80 13.56 15.38
CA THR A 59 5.64 14.09 16.74
C THR A 59 6.13 13.11 17.80
N ALA A 60 5.97 11.80 17.56
CA ALA A 60 6.40 10.75 18.47
C ALA A 60 7.92 10.48 18.41
N SER A 61 8.55 10.66 17.24
CA SER A 61 9.99 10.48 17.04
C SER A 61 10.83 11.64 17.60
N GLY A 62 10.20 12.73 18.07
CA GLY A 62 10.86 13.84 18.75
C GLY A 62 11.53 14.85 17.81
N GLU A 63 11.25 14.82 16.51
CA GLU A 63 11.62 15.91 15.60
C GLU A 63 10.64 17.08 15.76
N THR A 64 10.86 17.87 16.81
CA THR A 64 10.34 19.24 16.91
C THR A 64 11.05 20.09 15.86
N THR A 65 10.40 20.31 14.72
CA THR A 65 10.74 21.45 13.86
C THR A 65 10.00 22.67 14.41
N ASP A 66 10.73 23.51 15.15
CA ASP A 66 10.35 24.88 15.46
C ASP A 66 10.16 25.66 14.15
N GLU A 67 8.93 26.09 13.86
CA GLU A 67 8.61 27.34 13.13
C GLU A 67 7.30 27.95 13.66
#